data_AF-A0A967TLC2-F1
#
_entry.id   AF-A0A967TLC2-F1
#
_cell.length_a   1.000
_cell.length_b   1.000
_cell.length_c   1.000
_cell.angle_alpha   90.00
_cell.angle_beta   90.00
_cell.angle_gamma   90.00
#
_symmetry.space_group_name_H-M   'P 1'
#
loop_
_entity.id
_entity.type
_entity.pdbx_description
1 polymer ?
#
loop_
_entity_poly.entity_id
_entity_poly.type
_entity_poly.pdbx_seq_one_letter_code
_entity_poly.pdbx_strand_id
1 'polypeptide(L)' 'MAHDLRDALRSLWRSPGFTAVSVLTLSLGLGATVGISAVVYGVVLSPLPFAEPAELVTPRF' A
#
# COMPACT_ATOMS: atom_id res chain seq x y z
N MET A 1 -15.47 -21.04 10.30
CA MET A 1 -14.98 -19.84 9.59
C MET A 1 -15.01 -18.58 10.46
N ALA A 2 -16.18 -18.04 10.84
CA ALA A 2 -16.21 -16.82 11.66
C ALA A 2 -15.67 -17.02 13.10
N HIS A 3 -15.80 -18.23 13.66
CA HIS A 3 -15.22 -18.57 14.95
C HIS A 3 -13.69 -18.57 14.91
N ASP A 4 -13.11 -19.17 13.87
CA ASP A 4 -11.66 -19.25 13.68
C ASP A 4 -11.02 -17.85 13.62
N LEU A 5 -11.68 -16.91 12.93
CA LEU A 5 -11.21 -15.53 12.85
C LEU A 5 -11.27 -14.82 14.22
N ARG A 6 -12.33 -15.08 14.99
CA ARG A 6 -12.51 -14.51 16.33
C ARG A 6 -11.49 -15.09 17.32
N ASP A 7 -11.19 -16.38 17.21
CA ASP A 7 -10.21 -17.08 18.04
C ASP A 7 -8.78 -16.64 17.70
N ALA A 8 -8.47 -16.47 16.41
CA ALA A 8 -7.20 -15.90 15.95
C ALA A 8 -7.01 -14.46 16.46
N LEU A 9 -8.04 -13.62 16.36
CA LEU A 9 -8.01 -12.28 16.96
C LEU A 9 -7.78 -12.37 18.47
N ARG A 10 -8.52 -13.22 19.18
CA ARG A 10 -8.35 -13.37 20.64
C ARG A 10 -6.95 -13.85 21.03
N SER A 11 -6.32 -14.67 20.19
CA SER A 11 -4.92 -15.09 20.35
C SER A 11 -3.94 -13.92 20.24
N LEU A 12 -4.11 -13.04 19.25
CA LEU A 12 -3.27 -11.84 19.07
C LEU A 12 -3.32 -10.90 20.29
N TRP A 13 -4.49 -10.78 20.92
CA TRP A 13 -4.68 -9.92 22.11
C TRP A 13 -4.12 -10.55 23.39
N ARG A 14 -3.90 -11.87 23.39
CA ARG A 14 -3.32 -12.62 24.52
C ARG A 14 -1.80 -12.47 24.62
N SER A 15 -1.13 -12.19 23.50
CA SER A 15 0.33 -12.03 23.40
C SER A 15 0.72 -10.64 22.86
N PRO A 16 0.42 -9.55 23.58
CA PRO A 16 0.54 -8.19 23.06
C PRO A 16 1.97 -7.80 22.64
N GLY A 17 3.00 -8.33 23.32
CA GLY A 17 4.40 -8.05 22.96
C GLY A 17 4.78 -8.58 21.57
N PHE A 18 4.48 -9.86 21.29
CA PHE A 18 4.73 -10.45 19.98
C PHE A 18 3.89 -9.80 18.88
N THR A 19 2.62 -9.51 19.18
CA THR A 19 1.72 -8.83 18.26
C THR A 19 2.23 -7.44 17.90
N ALA A 20 2.69 -6.67 18.90
CA ALA A 20 3.25 -5.33 18.67
C ALA A 20 4.47 -5.37 17.76
N VAL A 21 5.44 -6.25 18.04
CA VAL A 21 6.64 -6.41 17.18
C VAL A 21 6.24 -6.81 15.77
N SER A 22 5.35 -7.79 15.63
CA SER A 22 4.87 -8.25 14.32
C SER A 22 4.19 -7.13 13.52
N VAL A 23 3.31 -6.37 14.15
CA VAL A 23 2.62 -5.23 13.52
C VAL A 23 3.63 -4.15 13.12
N LEU A 24 4.60 -3.83 13.97
CA LEU A 24 5.63 -2.85 13.65
C LEU A 24 6.49 -3.29 12.46
N THR A 25 6.96 -4.53 12.45
CA THR A 25 7.74 -5.08 11.34
C THR A 25 6.95 -5.08 10.04
N LEU A 26 5.70 -5.55 10.07
CA LEU A 26 4.82 -5.57 8.90
C LEU A 26 4.53 -4.16 8.39
N SER A 27 4.18 -3.25 9.28
CA SER A 27 3.86 -1.86 8.94
C SER A 27 5.07 -1.13 8.37
N LEU A 28 6.27 -1.42 8.89
CA LEU A 28 7.50 -0.83 8.37
C LEU A 28 7.79 -1.32 6.93
N GLY A 29 7.69 -2.62 6.66
CA GLY A 29 7.92 -3.16 5.32
C GLY A 29 6.88 -2.71 4.30
N LEU A 30 5.59 -2.76 4.68
CA LEU A 30 4.49 -2.29 3.85
C LEU A 30 4.57 -0.78 3.62
N GLY A 31 4.79 -0.01 4.70
CA GLY A 31 4.89 1.44 4.66
C GLY A 31 6.08 1.93 3.84
N ALA A 32 7.22 1.25 3.91
CA ALA A 32 8.38 1.54 3.07
C ALA A 32 8.03 1.32 1.58
N THR A 33 7.41 0.19 1.24
CA THR A 33 7.03 -0.13 -0.14
C THR A 33 6.02 0.88 -0.70
N VAL A 34 4.96 1.17 0.06
CA VAL A 34 3.93 2.14 -0.33
C VAL A 34 4.50 3.56 -0.40
N GLY A 35 5.29 3.96 0.58
CA GLY A 35 5.90 5.29 0.67
C GLY A 35 6.86 5.55 -0.49
N ILE A 36 7.76 4.60 -0.78
CA ILE A 36 8.66 4.71 -1.93
C ILE A 36 7.87 4.80 -3.23
N SER A 37 6.86 3.94 -3.44
CA SER A 37 6.05 3.99 -4.65
C SER A 37 5.28 5.30 -4.79
N ALA A 38 4.76 5.86 -3.70
CA ALA A 38 4.05 7.13 -3.70
C ALA A 38 4.99 8.30 -4.03
N VAL A 39 6.19 8.32 -3.45
CA VAL A 39 7.22 9.34 -3.75
C VAL A 39 7.70 9.20 -5.20
N VAL A 40 8.00 7.99 -5.65
CA VAL A 40 8.41 7.74 -7.04
C VAL A 40 7.30 8.19 -8.00
N TYR A 41 6.05 7.83 -7.74
CA TYR A 41 4.94 8.28 -8.58
C TYR A 41 4.76 9.81 -8.54
N GLY A 42 4.90 10.43 -7.37
CA GLY A 42 4.73 11.87 -7.21
C GLY A 42 5.89 12.74 -7.70
N VAL A 43 7.11 12.20 -7.76
CA VAL A 43 8.33 12.96 -8.11
C VAL A 43 8.90 12.52 -9.46
N VAL A 44 9.04 11.21 -9.69
CA VAL A 44 9.61 10.67 -10.93
C VAL A 44 8.54 10.59 -12.03
N LEU A 45 7.34 10.10 -11.68
CA LEU A 45 6.19 10.15 -12.57
C LEU A 45 5.32 11.38 -12.32
N SER A 46 5.81 12.41 -11.60
CA SER A 46 5.14 13.71 -11.55
C SER A 46 4.74 14.01 -12.99
N PRO A 47 3.44 13.96 -13.33
CA PRO A 47 3.06 14.18 -14.70
C PRO A 47 3.52 15.62 -14.92
N LEU A 48 4.55 15.81 -15.77
CA LEU A 48 4.77 17.11 -16.39
C LEU A 48 3.36 17.52 -16.78
N PRO A 49 2.83 18.65 -16.26
CA PRO A 49 1.45 19.04 -16.47
C PRO A 49 1.20 18.85 -17.95
N PHE A 50 0.43 17.81 -18.29
CA PHE A 50 0.07 17.53 -19.67
C PHE A 50 -0.83 18.71 -20.01
N ALA A 51 -0.21 19.79 -20.45
CA ALA A 51 -0.90 21.01 -20.82
C ALA A 51 -1.90 20.71 -21.93
N GLU A 52 -1.71 19.61 -22.69
CA GLU A 52 -2.65 19.15 -23.70
C GLU A 52 -2.66 17.60 -23.80
N PRO A 53 -3.66 16.91 -23.22
CA PRO A 53 -3.91 15.49 -23.49
C PRO A 53 -4.62 15.25 -24.84
N ALA A 54 -4.86 16.31 -25.63
CA ALA A 54 -5.81 16.29 -26.74
C ALA A 54 -5.26 15.75 -28.08
N GLU A 55 -3.97 15.48 -28.22
CA GLU A 55 -3.39 15.07 -29.50
C GLU A 55 -2.91 13.61 -29.60
N LEU A 56 -3.19 12.77 -28.60
CA LEU A 56 -2.74 11.38 -28.65
C LEU A 56 -3.90 10.41 -28.89
N VAL A 57 -3.88 9.88 -30.12
CA VAL A 57 -4.49 8.64 -30.61
C VAL A 57 -5.91 8.78 -31.20
N THR A 58 -5.97 9.21 -32.47
CA THR A 58 -6.92 8.59 -33.41
C THR A 58 -6.23 7.39 -34.06
N PRO A 59 -6.59 6.14 -33.74
CA PRO A 59 -6.17 5.02 -34.55
C PRO A 59 -6.93 5.12 -35.87
N ARG A 60 -6.20 5.50 -36.92
CA ARG A 60 -6.68 5.46 -38.31
C ARG A 60 -6.81 3.98 -38.70
N PHE A 61 -8.03 3.47 -38.65
CA PHE A 61 -8.44 2.23 -39.31
C PHE A 61 -8.59 2.45 -40.82
#